data_AF-W5SH86-F1
#
_entry.id   AF-W5SH86-F1
#
_cell.length_a   1.000
_cell.length_b   1.000
_cell.length_c   1.000
_cell.angle_alpha   90.00
_cell.angle_beta   90.00
_cell.angle_gamma   90.00
#
_symmetry.space_group_name_H-M   'P 1'
#
loop_
_entity.id
_entity.type
_entity.pdbx_description
1 polymer ?
#
loop_
_entity_poly.entity_id
_entity_poly.type
_entity_poly.pdbx_seq_one_letter_code
_entity_poly.pdbx_strand_id
1 'polypeptide(L)'
;MLDGSVKIEDIKQKGFKGVYRDIVSLAIKSKSSKQNPVKPLRFQLKSQDSYDFYKKNAKFTSFLMDKIFKDKKDLIEELMKEFKILKGE
;
A
#
# COMPACT_ATOMS: atom_id res chain seq x y z
N MET A 1 -2.47 21.35 -37.99
CA MET A 1 -1.51 20.73 -37.07
C MET A 1 -2.32 20.03 -35.99
N LEU A 2 -2.43 18.69 -36.01
CA LEU A 2 -3.09 17.95 -34.94
C LEU A 2 -2.04 17.67 -33.87
N ASP A 3 -1.97 18.55 -32.86
CA ASP A 3 -1.14 18.35 -31.68
C ASP A 3 -1.84 17.40 -30.71
N GLY A 4 -1.94 16.14 -31.14
CA GLY A 4 -2.36 15.02 -30.32
C GLY A 4 -1.14 14.14 -30.05
N SER A 5 -1.11 13.52 -28.88
CA SER A 5 -0.05 12.61 -28.40
C SER A 5 0.20 11.35 -29.26
N VAL A 6 -0.45 11.27 -30.43
CA VAL A 6 -0.37 10.16 -31.38
C VAL A 6 -0.13 10.75 -32.77
N LYS A 7 0.99 10.36 -33.41
CA LYS A 7 1.33 10.82 -34.76
C LYS A 7 0.73 9.88 -35.80
N ILE A 8 0.48 10.41 -36.99
CA ILE A 8 -0.02 9.62 -38.13
C ILE A 8 1.00 8.54 -38.52
N GLU A 9 2.29 8.82 -38.36
CA GLU A 9 3.38 7.85 -38.54
C GLU A 9 3.25 6.62 -37.63
N ASP A 10 2.75 6.77 -36.40
CA ASP A 10 2.56 5.64 -35.48
C ASP A 10 1.49 4.67 -36.00
N ILE A 11 0.43 5.21 -36.63
CA ILE A 11 -0.63 4.40 -37.26
C ILE A 11 -0.09 3.68 -38.48
N LYS A 12 0.76 4.32 -39.28
CA LYS A 12 1.40 3.70 -40.45
C LYS A 12 2.34 2.56 -40.08
N GLN A 13 3.12 2.72 -39.00
CA GLN A 13 4.10 1.70 -38.59
C GLN A 13 3.50 0.56 -37.77
N LYS A 14 2.61 0.86 -36.82
CA LYS A 14 2.07 -0.13 -35.86
C LYS A 14 0.65 -0.59 -36.19
N GLY A 15 -0.01 0.09 -37.12
CA GLY A 15 -1.43 -0.11 -37.42
C GLY A 15 -2.35 0.41 -36.32
N PHE A 16 -3.65 0.54 -36.65
CA PHE A 16 -4.67 1.02 -35.71
C PHE A 16 -4.72 0.22 -34.40
N LYS A 17 -4.60 -1.11 -34.47
CA LYS A 17 -4.65 -2.00 -33.29
C LYS A 17 -3.45 -1.81 -32.36
N GLY A 18 -2.27 -1.53 -32.91
CA GLY A 18 -1.05 -1.27 -32.13
C GLY A 18 -1.15 0.05 -31.39
N VAL A 19 -1.54 1.12 -32.09
CA VAL A 19 -1.73 2.45 -31.51
C VAL A 19 -2.84 2.45 -30.46
N TYR A 20 -3.96 1.75 -30.70
CA TYR A 20 -5.02 1.58 -29.71
C TYR A 20 -4.53 0.93 -28.42
N ARG A 21 -3.73 -0.14 -28.52
CA ARG A 21 -3.13 -0.80 -27.35
C ARG A 21 -2.19 0.14 -26.58
N ASP A 22 -1.39 0.93 -27.29
CA ASP A 22 -0.47 1.89 -26.68
C ASP A 22 -1.25 2.94 -25.89
N ILE A 23 -2.31 3.53 -26.45
CA ILE A 23 -3.20 4.49 -25.76
C ILE A 23 -3.82 3.88 -24.50
N VAL A 24 -4.37 2.67 -24.60
CA VAL A 24 -4.97 1.97 -23.47
C VAL A 24 -3.92 1.70 -22.38
N SER A 25 -2.71 1.29 -22.77
CA SER A 25 -1.61 1.05 -21.83
C SER A 25 -1.16 2.34 -21.13
N LEU A 26 -1.14 3.48 -21.84
CA LEU A 26 -0.79 4.79 -21.31
C LEU A 26 -1.84 5.27 -20.30
N ALA A 27 -3.13 5.06 -20.61
CA ALA A 27 -4.25 5.35 -19.73
C ALA A 27 -4.24 4.48 -18.46
N ILE A 28 -3.79 3.22 -18.55
CA ILE A 28 -3.64 2.32 -17.39
C ILE A 28 -2.41 2.70 -16.56
N LYS A 29 -1.28 3.03 -17.20
CA LYS A 29 -0.04 3.45 -16.50
C LYS A 29 -0.21 4.79 -15.77
N SER A 30 -0.88 5.77 -16.37
CA SER A 30 -1.22 7.04 -15.70
C SER A 30 -2.21 6.87 -14.53
N LYS A 31 -2.99 5.78 -14.54
CA LYS A 31 -3.84 5.33 -13.43
C LYS A 31 -3.12 4.46 -12.40
N SER A 32 -1.81 4.19 -12.56
CA SER A 32 -1.06 3.52 -11.50
C SER A 32 -1.15 4.39 -10.26
N SER A 33 -1.94 3.92 -9.30
CA SER A 33 -2.29 4.66 -8.10
C SER A 33 -1.02 5.12 -7.41
N LYS A 34 -1.07 6.26 -6.74
CA LYS A 34 -0.12 6.66 -5.69
C LYS A 34 -0.07 5.58 -4.62
N GLN A 35 0.54 4.44 -4.93
CA GLN A 35 0.68 3.31 -4.04
C GLN A 35 1.60 3.84 -2.95
N ASN A 36 1.06 3.96 -1.74
CA ASN A 36 1.87 4.34 -0.59
C ASN A 36 3.15 3.49 -0.62
N PRO A 37 4.34 4.10 -0.51
CA PRO A 37 5.60 3.38 -0.61
C PRO A 37 5.71 2.29 0.46
N VAL A 38 4.97 2.45 1.57
CA VAL A 38 4.81 1.46 2.62
C VAL A 38 3.55 0.63 2.40
N LYS A 39 3.73 -0.68 2.23
CA LYS A 39 2.61 -1.64 2.14
C LYS A 39 1.85 -1.69 3.47
N PRO A 40 0.51 -1.74 3.47
CA PRO A 40 -0.26 -1.85 4.69
C PRO A 40 -0.01 -3.20 5.38
N LEU A 41 0.33 -3.15 6.67
CA LEU A 41 0.46 -4.33 7.51
C LEU A 41 -0.94 -4.80 7.96
N ARG A 42 -1.23 -6.08 7.80
CA ARG A 42 -2.51 -6.69 8.22
C ARG A 42 -2.29 -7.51 9.49
N PHE A 43 -3.09 -7.24 10.53
CA PHE A 43 -3.08 -8.00 11.77
C PHE A 43 -4.36 -8.82 11.91
N GLN A 44 -4.23 -10.05 12.41
CA GLN A 44 -5.35 -10.84 12.90
C GLN A 44 -5.40 -10.67 14.42
N LEU A 45 -6.42 -9.98 14.90
CA LEU A 45 -6.65 -9.77 16.33
C LEU A 45 -7.47 -10.94 16.89
N LYS A 46 -7.18 -11.33 18.13
CA LYS A 46 -7.83 -12.48 18.78
C LYS A 46 -9.22 -12.16 19.34
N SER A 47 -9.49 -10.89 19.66
CA SER A 47 -10.77 -10.42 20.21
C SER A 47 -11.47 -9.47 19.26
N GLN A 48 -12.79 -9.61 19.16
CA GLN A 48 -13.66 -8.75 18.35
C GLN A 48 -13.66 -7.31 18.86
N ASP A 49 -13.70 -7.11 20.18
CA ASP A 49 -13.71 -5.76 20.79
C ASP A 49 -12.42 -5.00 20.47
N SER A 50 -11.28 -5.69 20.55
CA SER A 50 -9.99 -5.09 20.17
C SER A 50 -9.96 -4.73 18.68
N TYR A 51 -10.51 -5.60 17.82
CA TYR A 51 -10.62 -5.33 16.39
C TYR A 51 -11.47 -4.10 16.11
N ASP A 52 -12.66 -4.00 16.71
CA ASP A 52 -13.58 -2.90 16.46
C ASP A 52 -13.01 -1.56 16.96
N PHE A 53 -12.32 -1.57 18.10
CA PHE A 53 -11.61 -0.40 18.61
C PHE A 53 -10.54 0.10 17.63
N TYR A 54 -9.61 -0.77 17.22
CA TYR A 54 -8.49 -0.36 16.35
C TYR A 54 -8.94 -0.05 14.93
N LYS A 55 -10.00 -0.71 14.44
CA LYS A 55 -10.62 -0.41 13.15
C LYS A 55 -11.29 0.96 13.14
N LYS A 56 -12.07 1.28 14.18
CA LYS A 56 -12.71 2.60 14.33
C LYS A 56 -11.68 3.73 14.43
N ASN A 57 -10.52 3.44 15.01
CA ASN A 57 -9.47 4.41 15.31
C ASN A 57 -8.19 4.24 14.46
N ALA A 58 -8.31 3.83 13.18
CA ALA A 58 -7.16 3.44 12.36
C ALA A 58 -5.99 4.45 12.30
N LYS A 59 -6.28 5.76 12.23
CA LYS A 59 -5.25 6.83 12.24
C LYS A 59 -4.52 6.91 13.59
N PHE A 60 -5.26 6.76 14.68
CA PHE A 60 -4.67 6.73 16.02
C PHE A 60 -3.83 5.47 16.20
N THR A 61 -4.30 4.31 15.72
CA THR A 61 -3.55 3.06 15.76
C THR A 61 -2.20 3.19 15.04
N SER A 62 -2.16 3.81 13.85
CA SER A 62 -0.89 4.00 13.15
C SER A 62 0.05 4.91 13.94
N PHE A 63 -0.46 6.01 14.48
CA PHE A 63 0.31 6.92 15.33
C PHE A 63 0.84 6.23 16.59
N LEU A 64 -0.01 5.42 17.25
CA LEU A 64 0.34 4.68 18.46
C LEU A 64 1.51 3.72 18.18
N MET A 65 1.42 2.93 17.11
CA MET A 65 2.46 1.97 16.74
C MET A 65 3.79 2.68 16.43
N ASP A 66 3.76 3.78 15.66
CA ASP A 66 4.96 4.55 15.36
C ASP A 66 5.57 5.18 16.60
N LYS A 67 4.75 5.70 17.51
CA LYS A 67 5.21 6.36 18.74
C LYS A 67 5.83 5.37 19.70
N ILE A 68 5.20 4.20 19.90
CA ILE A 68 5.76 3.15 20.76
C ILE A 68 7.10 2.67 20.18
N PHE A 69 7.19 2.45 18.87
CA PHE A 69 8.42 2.02 18.22
C PHE A 69 9.57 3.04 18.36
N LYS A 70 9.28 4.33 18.27
CA LYS A 70 10.28 5.39 18.38
C LYS A 70 10.70 5.66 19.83
N ASP A 71 9.72 5.78 20.72
CA ASP A 71 9.93 6.38 22.05
C ASP A 71 9.93 5.34 23.19
N LYS A 72 9.45 4.11 22.94
CA LYS A 72 9.21 3.08 23.96
C LYS A 72 9.74 1.70 23.54
N LYS A 73 11.00 1.65 23.12
CA LYS A 73 11.66 0.39 22.70
C LYS A 73 11.74 -0.63 23.83
N ASP A 74 12.02 -0.19 25.06
CA ASP A 74 12.11 -1.10 26.22
C ASP A 74 10.80 -1.86 26.44
N LEU A 75 9.66 -1.17 26.29
CA LEU A 75 8.33 -1.80 26.37
C LEU A 75 8.13 -2.84 25.27
N ILE A 76 8.61 -2.57 24.05
CA ILE A 76 8.54 -3.55 22.95
C ILE A 76 9.40 -4.77 23.29
N GLU A 77 10.60 -4.59 23.81
CA GLU A 77 11.49 -5.69 24.18
C GLU A 77 10.89 -6.54 25.29
N GLU A 78 10.26 -5.93 26.30
CA GLU A 78 9.56 -6.62 27.37
C GLU A 78 8.39 -7.46 26.83
N LEU A 79 7.50 -6.86 26.04
CA LEU A 79 6.39 -7.56 25.41
C LEU A 79 6.86 -8.68 24.46
N MET A 80 8.00 -8.49 23.79
CA MET A 80 8.58 -9.50 22.90
C MET A 80 9.14 -10.69 23.70
N LYS A 81 9.72 -10.45 24.88
CA LYS A 81 10.15 -11.52 25.79
C LYS A 81 8.95 -12.31 26.31
N GLU A 82 7.90 -11.64 26.78
CA GLU A 82 6.66 -12.30 27.20
C GLU A 82 6.06 -13.14 26.08
N PHE A 83 6.02 -12.61 24.86
CA PHE A 83 5.51 -13.33 23.70
C PHE A 83 6.31 -14.61 23.40
N LYS A 84 7.65 -14.58 23.49
CA LYS A 84 8.50 -15.77 23.29
C LYS A 84 8.26 -16.84 24.34
N ILE A 85 8.19 -16.43 25.62
CA ILE A 85 7.89 -17.33 26.74
C ILE A 85 6.54 -18.02 26.52
N LEU A 86 5.50 -17.27 26.13
CA LEU A 86 4.18 -17.82 25.84
C LEU A 86 4.15 -18.75 24.62
N LYS A 87 5.03 -18.53 23.64
CA LYS A 87 5.17 -19.38 22.45
C LYS A 87 6.01 -20.64 22.72
N GLY A 88 6.71 -20.71 23.85
CA GLY A 88 7.64 -21.80 24.20
C GLY A 88 8.98 -21.70 23.47
N GLU A 89 9.38 -20.51 23.04
CA GLU A 89 10.67 -20.19 22.41
C GLU A 89 11.66 -19.55 23.37
#